data_AF-A0A6L4X181-F1
#
_entry.id   AF-A0A6L4X181-F1
#
_cell.length_a   1.000
_cell.length_b   1.000
_cell.length_c   1.000
_cell.angle_alpha   90.00
_cell.angle_beta   90.00
_cell.angle_gamma   90.00
#
_symmetry.space_group_name_H-M   'P 1'
#
loop_
_entity.id
_entity.type
_entity.pdbx_description
1 polymer ?
#
loop_
_entity_poly.entity_id
_entity_poly.type
_entity_poly.pdbx_seq_one_letter_code
_entity_poly.pdbx_strand_id
1 'polypeptide(L)'
;MRRWLTFIGSRLVMMAVTMLIIVTVTFFLMHALPGTPYNNQALLSNDQLVQLNKKYGFDKPLLLQYLAYLGGILHGDFGISLQFSDQPVTTLMATRIGPSIQLGLQAVVLGTVLGVLLGALAAANQNTWIDRFCSSIAILGRSVPNYVVAVIVQSIFAISLRLLPVGLWDQGFRSTILPTLALSIAPLADAARFIRTEMIDVLTSDYIELARAKGMSEPMIVVRHALRNSLIPLITVIGPMIAGLMTGSLVIETIFSVPGIGEQFTKSILSNDYYTIMAVTIWYSAVLVEVVFLMDVLYQIADPRVRIVGKEGE
;
A
#
# COMPACT_ATOMS: atom_id res chain seq x y z
N MET A 1 1.76 27.92 16.72
CA MET A 1 2.19 28.06 15.31
C MET A 1 3.65 27.65 15.10
N ARG A 2 4.63 28.25 15.77
CA ARG A 2 6.07 27.91 15.61
C ARG A 2 6.40 26.41 15.79
N ARG A 3 5.78 25.74 16.78
CA ARG A 3 5.95 24.30 17.04
C ARG A 3 5.40 23.39 15.92
N TRP A 4 4.31 23.79 15.28
CA TRP A 4 3.73 23.06 14.14
C TRP A 4 4.60 23.22 12.90
N LEU A 5 5.12 24.43 12.66
CA LEU A 5 6.05 24.69 11.55
C LEU A 5 7.35 23.91 11.70
N THR A 6 7.91 23.81 12.92
CA THR A 6 9.11 22.99 13.17
C THR A 6 8.84 21.51 12.99
N PHE A 7 7.67 21.02 13.42
CA PHE A 7 7.27 19.63 13.23
C PHE A 7 7.13 19.28 11.75
N ILE A 8 6.32 20.05 11.01
CA ILE A 8 6.11 19.84 9.58
C ILE A 8 7.43 19.96 8.81
N GLY A 9 8.22 21.01 9.08
CA GLY A 9 9.52 21.21 8.45
C GLY A 9 10.48 20.05 8.71
N SER A 10 10.58 19.56 9.95
CA SER A 10 11.41 18.41 10.29
C SER A 10 10.99 17.14 9.56
N ARG A 11 9.67 16.91 9.43
CA ARG A 11 9.14 15.75 8.70
C ARG A 11 9.40 15.87 7.19
N LEU A 12 9.18 17.03 6.59
CA LEU A 12 9.49 17.27 5.18
C LEU A 12 10.98 17.05 4.87
N VAL A 13 11.88 17.49 5.75
CA VAL A 13 13.33 17.20 5.61
C VAL A 13 13.60 15.70 5.69
N MET A 14 13.00 14.99 6.67
CA MET A 14 13.12 13.53 6.75
C MET A 14 12.61 12.84 5.49
N MET A 15 11.44 13.24 4.97
CA MET A 15 10.87 12.72 3.73
C MET A 15 11.84 12.92 2.54
N ALA A 16 12.38 14.13 2.39
CA ALA A 16 13.31 14.45 1.32
C ALA A 16 14.61 13.63 1.42
N VAL A 17 15.17 13.48 2.64
CA VAL A 17 16.35 12.66 2.88
C VAL A 17 16.07 11.18 2.61
N THR A 18 14.94 10.65 3.07
CA THR A 18 14.52 9.27 2.81
C THR A 18 14.37 9.02 1.31
N MET A 19 13.69 9.92 0.58
CA MET A 19 13.55 9.80 -0.86
C MET A 19 14.89 9.89 -1.59
N LEU A 20 15.78 10.80 -1.18
CA LEU A 20 17.12 10.90 -1.75
C LEU A 20 17.91 9.60 -1.55
N ILE A 21 17.87 9.01 -0.36
CA ILE A 21 18.52 7.72 -0.08
C ILE A 21 17.94 6.63 -0.97
N ILE A 22 16.61 6.54 -1.10
CA ILE A 22 15.95 5.53 -1.91
C ILE A 22 16.34 5.69 -3.38
N VAL A 23 16.25 6.90 -3.95
CA VAL A 23 16.67 7.18 -5.33
C VAL A 23 18.13 6.79 -5.55
N THR A 24 19.02 7.16 -4.61
CA THR A 24 20.45 6.84 -4.67
C THR A 24 20.67 5.32 -4.69
N VAL A 25 20.13 4.62 -3.70
CA VAL A 25 20.31 3.18 -3.54
C VAL A 25 19.71 2.43 -4.72
N THR A 26 18.48 2.77 -5.13
CA THR A 26 17.81 2.17 -6.27
C THR A 26 18.60 2.37 -7.57
N PHE A 27 19.15 3.57 -7.81
CA PHE A 27 19.99 3.82 -8.98
C PHE A 27 21.22 2.91 -9.01
N PHE A 28 22.01 2.89 -7.93
CA PHE A 28 23.25 2.11 -7.90
C PHE A 28 23.00 0.60 -7.88
N LEU A 29 21.95 0.12 -7.20
CA LEU A 29 21.57 -1.28 -7.24
C LEU A 29 21.20 -1.73 -8.65
N MET A 30 20.44 -0.93 -9.40
CA MET A 30 20.08 -1.27 -10.78
C MET A 30 21.29 -1.31 -11.71
N HIS A 31 22.26 -0.42 -11.52
CA HIS A 31 23.50 -0.44 -12.30
C HIS A 31 24.46 -1.57 -11.90
N ALA A 32 24.28 -2.16 -10.71
CA ALA A 32 25.06 -3.31 -10.25
C ALA A 32 24.48 -4.66 -10.73
N LEU A 33 23.24 -4.68 -11.20
CA LEU A 33 22.63 -5.91 -11.72
C LEU A 33 23.27 -6.30 -13.06
N PRO A 34 23.62 -7.59 -13.25
CA PRO A 34 24.10 -8.07 -14.54
C PRO A 34 22.96 -8.04 -15.56
N GLY A 35 23.23 -7.50 -16.75
CA GLY A 35 22.25 -7.46 -17.82
C GLY A 35 22.40 -6.23 -18.69
N THR A 36 21.33 -5.95 -19.43
CA THR A 36 21.25 -4.81 -20.33
C THR A 36 19.84 -4.25 -20.35
N PRO A 37 19.69 -2.92 -20.36
CA PRO A 37 18.39 -2.29 -20.53
C PRO A 37 17.88 -2.40 -21.98
N TYR A 38 18.73 -2.82 -22.93
CA TYR A 38 18.35 -2.92 -24.35
C TYR A 38 17.60 -4.20 -24.68
N ASN A 39 16.54 -4.03 -25.46
CA ASN A 39 15.80 -5.14 -26.01
C ASN A 39 16.64 -5.90 -27.04
N ASN A 40 16.70 -7.22 -26.93
CA ASN A 40 17.43 -8.11 -27.85
C ASN A 40 18.86 -7.63 -28.17
N GLN A 41 19.65 -7.22 -27.16
CA GLN A 41 21.01 -6.70 -27.38
C GLN A 41 21.87 -7.60 -28.29
N ALA A 42 21.68 -8.92 -28.24
CA ALA A 42 22.41 -9.87 -29.09
C ALA A 42 22.20 -9.66 -30.61
N LEU A 43 21.13 -8.97 -31.01
CA LEU A 43 20.82 -8.64 -32.42
C LEU A 43 21.38 -7.28 -32.85
N LEU A 44 21.92 -6.48 -31.91
CA LEU A 44 22.46 -5.16 -32.21
C LEU A 44 23.91 -5.28 -32.65
N SER A 45 24.26 -4.62 -33.75
CA SER A 45 25.65 -4.43 -34.15
C SER A 45 26.40 -3.54 -33.13
N ASN A 46 27.73 -3.67 -33.07
CA ASN A 46 28.55 -2.84 -32.19
C ASN A 46 28.35 -1.34 -32.43
N ASP A 47 28.19 -0.93 -33.69
CA ASP A 47 27.95 0.48 -34.04
C ASP A 47 26.59 0.97 -33.54
N GLN A 48 25.55 0.13 -33.63
CA GLN A 48 24.23 0.45 -33.07
C GLN A 48 24.30 0.59 -31.54
N LEU A 49 25.04 -0.29 -30.85
CA LEU A 49 25.22 -0.20 -29.40
C LEU A 49 25.94 1.08 -28.97
N VAL A 50 26.99 1.48 -29.69
CA VAL A 50 27.71 2.74 -29.41
C VAL A 50 26.78 3.95 -29.61
N GLN A 51 25.99 3.95 -30.68
CA GLN A 51 25.02 5.02 -30.93
C GLN A 51 23.93 5.10 -29.86
N LEU A 52 23.39 3.95 -29.43
CA LEU A 52 22.37 3.90 -28.38
C LEU A 52 22.94 4.35 -27.03
N ASN A 53 24.14 3.90 -26.66
CA ASN A 53 24.80 4.31 -25.43
C ASN A 53 25.00 5.83 -25.40
N LYS A 54 25.43 6.41 -26.52
CA LYS A 54 25.57 7.87 -26.64
C LYS A 54 24.22 8.60 -26.59
N LYS A 55 23.17 8.03 -27.19
CA LYS A 55 21.80 8.59 -27.17
C LYS A 55 21.23 8.64 -25.75
N TYR A 56 21.38 7.56 -24.99
CA TYR A 56 20.82 7.44 -23.62
C TYR A 56 21.81 7.87 -22.52
N GLY A 57 23.05 8.20 -22.87
CA GLY A 57 24.07 8.66 -21.93
C GLY A 57 24.69 7.55 -21.09
N PHE A 58 24.51 6.28 -21.47
CA PHE A 58 25.11 5.12 -20.79
C PHE A 58 26.63 5.04 -21.00
N ASP A 59 27.19 5.83 -21.91
CA ASP A 59 28.64 6.00 -22.13
C ASP A 59 29.30 6.95 -21.10
N LYS A 60 28.51 7.71 -20.34
CA LYS A 60 29.03 8.66 -19.35
C LYS A 60 29.44 7.97 -18.04
N PRO A 61 30.37 8.56 -17.26
CA PRO A 61 30.63 8.13 -15.89
C PRO A 61 29.34 8.00 -15.05
N LEU A 62 29.25 6.94 -14.24
CA LEU A 62 28.06 6.63 -13.43
C LEU A 62 27.55 7.81 -12.59
N LEU A 63 28.45 8.62 -12.04
CA LEU A 63 28.06 9.80 -11.27
C LEU A 63 27.32 10.84 -12.11
N LEU A 64 27.72 11.03 -13.38
CA LEU A 64 27.02 11.95 -14.28
C LEU A 64 25.66 11.39 -14.70
N GLN A 65 25.55 10.07 -14.90
CA GLN A 65 24.27 9.41 -15.14
C GLN A 65 23.32 9.58 -13.93
N TYR A 66 23.84 9.39 -12.71
CA TYR A 66 23.09 9.59 -11.47
C TYR A 66 22.59 11.04 -11.32
N LEU A 67 23.47 12.03 -11.50
CA LEU A 67 23.09 13.44 -11.40
C LEU A 67 22.07 13.84 -12.47
N ALA A 68 22.19 13.31 -13.70
CA ALA A 68 21.20 13.52 -14.75
C ALA A 68 19.85 12.90 -14.38
N TYR A 69 19.85 11.68 -13.87
CA TYR A 69 18.64 10.99 -13.42
C TYR A 69 17.96 11.71 -12.25
N LEU A 70 18.73 12.16 -11.25
CA LEU A 70 18.22 12.93 -10.13
C LEU A 70 17.64 14.28 -10.59
N GLY A 71 18.32 14.97 -11.52
CA GLY A 71 17.80 16.19 -12.15
C GLY A 71 16.50 15.95 -12.92
N GLY A 72 16.38 14.82 -13.61
CA GLY A 72 15.16 14.38 -14.29
C GLY A 72 14.00 14.18 -13.32
N ILE A 73 14.20 13.41 -12.24
CA ILE A 73 13.16 13.14 -11.24
C ILE A 73 12.58 14.43 -10.66
N LEU A 74 13.42 15.43 -10.39
CA LEU A 74 12.96 16.73 -9.86
C LEU A 74 12.01 17.48 -10.82
N HIS A 75 12.05 17.18 -12.11
CA HIS A 75 11.14 17.70 -13.14
C HIS A 75 10.04 16.70 -13.50
N GLY A 76 9.94 15.58 -12.78
CA GLY A 76 9.01 14.50 -13.05
C GLY A 76 9.41 13.63 -14.24
N ASP A 77 10.66 13.69 -14.73
CA ASP A 77 11.16 12.80 -15.78
C ASP A 77 11.88 11.59 -15.17
N PHE A 78 11.32 10.40 -15.38
CA PHE A 78 11.86 9.14 -14.92
C PHE A 78 12.63 8.37 -16.00
N GLY A 79 12.89 9.01 -17.14
CA GLY A 79 13.52 8.39 -18.30
C GLY A 79 12.54 7.70 -19.24
N ILE A 80 13.11 6.90 -20.14
CA ILE A 80 12.39 6.26 -21.25
C ILE A 80 12.47 4.75 -21.08
N SER A 81 11.33 4.08 -21.20
CA SER A 81 11.29 2.63 -21.20
C SER A 81 11.78 2.10 -22.56
N LEU A 82 12.94 1.45 -22.57
CA LEU A 82 13.50 0.80 -23.76
C LEU A 82 12.82 -0.54 -24.09
N GLN A 83 11.97 -1.00 -23.18
CA GLN A 83 11.30 -2.30 -23.24
C GLN A 83 9.85 -2.16 -23.72
N PHE A 84 9.21 -1.02 -23.46
CA PHE A 84 7.81 -0.75 -23.82
C PHE A 84 7.72 0.37 -24.86
N SER A 85 8.21 0.14 -26.08
CA SER A 85 8.06 1.04 -27.24
C SER A 85 8.72 2.42 -27.11
N ASP A 86 9.86 2.52 -26.41
CA ASP A 86 10.60 3.78 -26.22
C ASP A 86 9.72 4.93 -25.68
N GLN A 87 8.70 4.60 -24.89
CA GLN A 87 7.78 5.59 -24.34
C GLN A 87 8.31 6.17 -23.01
N PRO A 88 7.94 7.43 -22.67
CA PRO A 88 8.25 8.00 -21.36
C PRO A 88 7.67 7.14 -20.23
N VAL A 89 8.50 6.85 -19.22
CA VAL A 89 8.07 6.04 -18.06
C VAL A 89 6.94 6.73 -17.29
N THR A 90 6.93 8.05 -17.28
CA THR A 90 5.85 8.88 -16.72
C THR A 90 4.49 8.55 -17.31
N THR A 91 4.38 8.54 -18.63
CA THR A 91 3.16 8.21 -19.36
C THR A 91 2.75 6.77 -19.11
N LEU A 92 3.73 5.85 -19.13
CA LEU A 92 3.51 4.45 -18.81
C LEU A 92 2.89 4.29 -17.42
N MET A 93 3.46 4.92 -16.39
CA MET A 93 2.96 4.85 -15.02
C MET A 93 1.61 5.53 -14.84
N ALA A 94 1.39 6.72 -15.43
CA ALA A 94 0.15 7.47 -15.28
C ALA A 94 -1.10 6.65 -15.67
N THR A 95 -0.99 5.79 -16.68
CA THR A 95 -2.09 4.91 -17.11
C THR A 95 -2.32 3.72 -16.18
N ARG A 96 -1.35 3.38 -15.31
CA ARG A 96 -1.32 2.18 -14.47
C ARG A 96 -1.59 2.47 -12.99
N ILE A 97 -1.34 3.70 -12.54
CA ILE A 97 -1.58 4.12 -11.15
C ILE A 97 -3.07 4.01 -10.78
N GLY A 98 -3.95 4.44 -11.68
CA GLY A 98 -5.40 4.50 -11.42
C GLY A 98 -6.01 3.16 -10.99
N PRO A 99 -5.85 2.08 -11.78
CA PRO A 99 -6.34 0.74 -11.41
C PRO A 99 -5.82 0.23 -10.06
N SER A 100 -4.53 0.42 -9.76
CA SER A 100 -3.93 -0.02 -8.49
C SER A 100 -4.50 0.75 -7.29
N ILE A 101 -4.62 2.08 -7.39
CA ILE A 101 -5.23 2.90 -6.34
C ILE A 101 -6.69 2.50 -6.12
N GLN A 102 -7.45 2.30 -7.21
CA GLN A 102 -8.84 1.89 -7.12
C GLN A 102 -8.99 0.57 -6.36
N LEU A 103 -8.22 -0.46 -6.70
CA LEU A 103 -8.24 -1.74 -6.00
C LEU A 103 -7.80 -1.62 -4.54
N GLY A 104 -6.72 -0.87 -4.30
CA GLY A 104 -6.22 -0.66 -2.95
C GLY A 104 -7.26 -0.02 -2.04
N LEU A 105 -7.90 1.07 -2.49
CA LEU A 105 -8.94 1.75 -1.73
C LEU A 105 -10.19 0.89 -1.54
N GLN A 106 -10.64 0.17 -2.58
CA GLN A 106 -11.77 -0.74 -2.47
C GLN A 106 -11.51 -1.85 -1.44
N ALA A 107 -10.31 -2.43 -1.46
CA ALA A 107 -9.91 -3.49 -0.54
C ALA A 107 -9.79 -3.01 0.90
N VAL A 108 -9.20 -1.82 1.13
CA VAL A 108 -9.14 -1.21 2.46
C VAL A 108 -10.55 -0.95 2.99
N VAL A 109 -11.39 -0.25 2.22
CA VAL A 109 -12.74 0.11 2.68
C VAL A 109 -13.54 -1.15 3.01
N LEU A 110 -13.58 -2.11 2.08
CA LEU A 110 -14.33 -3.35 2.29
C LEU A 110 -13.78 -4.14 3.48
N GLY A 111 -12.46 -4.37 3.48
CA GLY A 111 -11.81 -5.18 4.52
C GLY A 111 -11.91 -4.54 5.88
N THR A 112 -11.60 -3.26 6.02
CA THR A 112 -11.70 -2.54 7.29
C THR A 112 -13.14 -2.51 7.81
N VAL A 113 -14.15 -2.24 6.96
CA VAL A 113 -15.55 -2.25 7.41
C VAL A 113 -15.96 -3.64 7.91
N LEU A 114 -15.69 -4.70 7.14
CA LEU A 114 -15.99 -6.06 7.56
C LEU A 114 -15.19 -6.48 8.80
N GLY A 115 -13.93 -6.06 8.89
CA GLY A 115 -13.06 -6.31 10.02
C GLY A 115 -13.56 -5.63 11.29
N VAL A 116 -13.93 -4.35 11.22
CA VAL A 116 -14.52 -3.60 12.34
C VAL A 116 -15.78 -4.31 12.84
N LEU A 117 -16.67 -4.74 11.94
CA LEU A 117 -17.90 -5.46 12.32
C LEU A 117 -17.57 -6.80 13.00
N LEU A 118 -16.64 -7.56 12.44
CA LEU A 118 -16.21 -8.86 12.97
C LEU A 118 -15.53 -8.72 14.34
N GLY A 119 -14.64 -7.74 14.49
CA GLY A 119 -13.94 -7.44 15.73
C GLY A 119 -14.87 -6.93 16.82
N ALA A 120 -15.81 -6.05 16.48
CA ALA A 120 -16.82 -5.56 17.41
C ALA A 120 -17.75 -6.67 17.88
N LEU A 121 -18.17 -7.57 16.97
CA LEU A 121 -18.97 -8.74 17.30
C LEU A 121 -18.21 -9.70 18.23
N ALA A 122 -16.91 -9.92 17.98
CA ALA A 122 -16.06 -10.74 18.83
C ALA A 122 -15.90 -10.15 20.25
N ALA A 123 -15.62 -8.85 20.35
CA ALA A 123 -15.46 -8.16 21.63
C ALA A 123 -16.76 -8.11 22.44
N ALA A 124 -17.90 -7.81 21.80
CA ALA A 124 -19.20 -7.79 22.47
C ALA A 124 -19.62 -9.17 23.02
N ASN A 125 -19.07 -10.24 22.46
CA ASN A 125 -19.37 -11.63 22.86
C ASN A 125 -18.11 -12.33 23.42
N GLN A 126 -17.25 -11.59 24.12
CA GLN A 126 -15.97 -12.09 24.63
C GLN A 126 -16.11 -13.43 25.35
N ASN A 127 -15.16 -14.36 25.10
CA ASN A 127 -15.09 -15.71 25.68
C ASN A 127 -16.23 -16.68 25.26
N THR A 128 -17.15 -16.26 24.40
CA THR A 128 -18.19 -17.14 23.84
C THR A 128 -17.69 -17.90 22.59
N TRP A 129 -18.56 -18.72 21.99
CA TRP A 129 -18.28 -19.35 20.70
C TRP A 129 -18.26 -18.33 19.54
N ILE A 130 -19.01 -17.23 19.65
CA ILE A 130 -19.06 -16.17 18.63
C ILE A 130 -17.69 -15.48 18.54
N ASP A 131 -17.10 -15.13 19.69
CA ASP A 131 -15.74 -14.59 19.76
C ASP A 131 -14.73 -15.55 19.12
N ARG A 132 -14.77 -16.83 19.53
CA ARG A 132 -13.87 -17.84 18.96
C ARG A 132 -14.03 -17.97 17.44
N PHE A 133 -15.25 -17.95 16.92
CA PHE A 133 -15.51 -18.04 15.49
C PHE A 133 -15.00 -16.82 14.73
N CYS A 134 -15.34 -15.61 15.20
CA CYS A 134 -14.88 -14.36 14.60
C CYS A 134 -13.35 -14.23 14.63
N SER A 135 -12.75 -14.56 15.76
CA SER A 135 -11.29 -14.58 15.93
C SER A 135 -10.63 -15.62 15.02
N SER A 136 -11.25 -16.78 14.82
CA SER A 136 -10.76 -17.81 13.89
C SER A 136 -10.75 -17.32 12.45
N ILE A 137 -11.82 -16.63 12.01
CA ILE A 137 -11.86 -15.99 10.68
C ILE A 137 -10.72 -14.97 10.53
N ALA A 138 -10.50 -14.11 11.53
CA ALA A 138 -9.41 -13.12 11.47
C ALA A 138 -8.02 -13.79 11.43
N ILE A 139 -7.80 -14.85 12.23
CA ILE A 139 -6.56 -15.62 12.23
C ILE A 139 -6.32 -16.28 10.88
N LEU A 140 -7.35 -16.93 10.31
CA LEU A 140 -7.27 -17.52 8.97
C LEU A 140 -6.99 -16.47 7.91
N GLY A 141 -7.68 -15.32 7.97
CA GLY A 141 -7.49 -14.23 7.01
C GLY A 141 -6.08 -13.66 7.02
N ARG A 142 -5.41 -13.64 8.17
CA ARG A 142 -3.99 -13.24 8.27
C ARG A 142 -3.01 -14.33 7.86
N SER A 143 -3.38 -15.60 8.07
CA SER A 143 -2.51 -16.75 7.84
C SER A 143 -2.50 -17.20 6.38
N VAL A 144 -3.59 -16.97 5.66
CA VAL A 144 -3.72 -17.34 4.26
C VAL A 144 -3.14 -16.21 3.38
N PRO A 145 -2.16 -16.49 2.51
CA PRO A 145 -1.66 -15.49 1.58
C PRO A 145 -2.75 -14.99 0.63
N ASN A 146 -2.76 -13.67 0.33
CA ASN A 146 -3.79 -13.05 -0.51
C ASN A 146 -3.94 -13.72 -1.89
N TYR A 147 -2.85 -14.20 -2.48
CA TYR A 147 -2.90 -14.89 -3.77
C TYR A 147 -3.61 -16.24 -3.72
N VAL A 148 -3.58 -16.93 -2.57
CA VAL A 148 -4.35 -18.17 -2.37
C VAL A 148 -5.84 -17.84 -2.36
N VAL A 149 -6.22 -16.78 -1.64
CA VAL A 149 -7.60 -16.29 -1.64
C VAL A 149 -8.03 -15.89 -3.05
N ALA A 150 -7.17 -15.21 -3.81
CA ALA A 150 -7.44 -14.85 -5.20
C ALA A 150 -7.79 -16.05 -6.07
N VAL A 151 -6.98 -17.11 -6.02
CA VAL A 151 -7.22 -18.34 -6.79
C VAL A 151 -8.52 -19.02 -6.34
N ILE A 152 -8.82 -19.04 -5.04
CA ILE A 152 -10.06 -19.64 -4.51
C ILE A 152 -11.29 -18.87 -5.00
N VAL A 153 -11.31 -17.53 -4.83
CA VAL A 153 -12.47 -16.73 -5.26
C VAL A 153 -12.63 -16.73 -6.78
N GLN A 154 -11.53 -16.74 -7.54
CA GLN A 154 -11.56 -16.90 -8.99
C GLN A 154 -12.13 -18.27 -9.39
N SER A 155 -11.67 -19.35 -8.78
CA SER A 155 -12.17 -20.70 -9.05
C SER A 155 -13.67 -20.82 -8.77
N ILE A 156 -14.13 -20.36 -7.61
CA ILE A 156 -15.54 -20.47 -7.22
C ILE A 156 -16.42 -19.56 -8.09
N PHE A 157 -16.15 -18.26 -8.13
CA PHE A 157 -17.08 -17.28 -8.69
C PHE A 157 -16.94 -17.10 -10.20
N ALA A 158 -15.74 -17.28 -10.75
CA ALA A 158 -15.51 -17.11 -12.19
C ALA A 158 -15.55 -18.44 -12.95
N ILE A 159 -14.97 -19.51 -12.42
CA ILE A 159 -14.88 -20.79 -13.14
C ILE A 159 -16.11 -21.67 -12.86
N SER A 160 -16.40 -21.98 -11.59
CA SER A 160 -17.51 -22.87 -11.23
C SER A 160 -18.87 -22.21 -11.42
N LEU A 161 -19.08 -21.01 -10.86
CA LEU A 161 -20.38 -20.32 -10.88
C LEU A 161 -20.56 -19.41 -12.11
N ARG A 162 -19.48 -19.02 -12.79
CA ARG A 162 -19.49 -18.14 -13.98
C ARG A 162 -20.24 -16.81 -13.77
N LEU A 163 -20.21 -16.28 -12.54
CA LEU A 163 -20.88 -15.04 -12.15
C LEU A 163 -20.04 -13.80 -12.45
N LEU A 164 -18.72 -13.94 -12.33
CA LEU A 164 -17.76 -12.85 -12.41
C LEU A 164 -16.64 -13.16 -13.41
N PRO A 165 -16.00 -12.15 -14.00
CA PRO A 165 -14.90 -12.36 -14.94
C PRO A 165 -13.72 -13.05 -14.25
N VAL A 166 -13.05 -13.95 -14.97
CA VAL A 166 -11.84 -14.63 -14.47
C VAL A 166 -10.70 -13.63 -14.28
N GLY A 167 -10.63 -12.61 -15.13
CA GLY A 167 -9.65 -11.53 -15.09
C GLY A 167 -9.95 -10.50 -16.17
N LEU A 168 -8.94 -9.73 -16.57
CA LEU A 168 -9.00 -8.60 -17.50
C LEU A 168 -9.79 -7.40 -16.95
N TRP A 169 -9.34 -6.21 -17.34
CA TRP A 169 -9.86 -4.93 -16.86
C TRP A 169 -10.75 -4.23 -17.89
N ASP A 170 -11.70 -4.98 -18.44
CA ASP A 170 -12.55 -4.57 -19.56
C ASP A 170 -14.05 -4.54 -19.23
N GLN A 171 -14.48 -5.11 -18.09
CA GLN A 171 -15.90 -5.16 -17.68
C GLN A 171 -16.26 -4.14 -16.61
N GLY A 172 -15.52 -3.04 -16.53
CA GLY A 172 -15.74 -1.96 -15.56
C GLY A 172 -15.70 -2.47 -14.11
N PHE A 173 -16.72 -2.13 -13.31
CA PHE A 173 -16.77 -2.50 -11.89
C PHE A 173 -16.74 -4.01 -11.64
N ARG A 174 -17.27 -4.84 -12.57
CA ARG A 174 -17.28 -6.31 -12.39
C ARG A 174 -15.87 -6.89 -12.35
N SER A 175 -14.92 -6.30 -13.10
CA SER A 175 -13.51 -6.69 -13.12
C SER A 175 -12.81 -6.42 -11.79
N THR A 176 -13.37 -5.54 -10.93
CA THR A 176 -12.71 -5.16 -9.67
C THR A 176 -13.15 -6.01 -8.48
N ILE A 177 -14.28 -6.72 -8.58
CA ILE A 177 -14.90 -7.43 -7.45
C ILE A 177 -14.00 -8.54 -6.91
N LEU A 178 -13.54 -9.47 -7.76
CA LEU A 178 -12.70 -10.59 -7.30
C LEU A 178 -11.33 -10.16 -6.77
N PRO A 179 -10.59 -9.25 -7.45
CA PRO A 179 -9.36 -8.71 -6.90
C PRO A 179 -9.57 -8.01 -5.56
N THR A 180 -10.66 -7.23 -5.43
CA THR A 180 -11.01 -6.52 -4.18
C THR A 180 -11.29 -7.51 -3.05
N LEU A 181 -12.10 -8.55 -3.29
CA LEU A 181 -12.38 -9.57 -2.28
C LEU A 181 -11.10 -10.25 -1.80
N ALA A 182 -10.22 -10.63 -2.73
CA ALA A 182 -8.94 -11.26 -2.40
C ALA A 182 -8.02 -10.33 -1.60
N LEU A 183 -7.93 -9.05 -1.98
CA LEU A 183 -7.11 -8.06 -1.27
C LEU A 183 -7.71 -7.65 0.08
N SER A 184 -9.03 -7.67 0.24
CA SER A 184 -9.72 -7.22 1.45
C SER A 184 -9.50 -8.12 2.67
N ILE A 185 -9.01 -9.35 2.47
CA ILE A 185 -8.85 -10.32 3.57
C ILE A 185 -7.81 -9.87 4.60
N ALA A 186 -6.70 -9.27 4.16
CA ALA A 186 -5.65 -8.74 5.02
C ALA A 186 -6.16 -7.56 5.88
N PRO A 187 -6.76 -6.50 5.29
CA PRO A 187 -7.31 -5.41 6.09
C PRO A 187 -8.49 -5.83 6.97
N LEU A 188 -9.26 -6.83 6.57
CA LEU A 188 -10.28 -7.46 7.42
C LEU A 188 -9.65 -8.08 8.67
N ALA A 189 -8.65 -8.93 8.49
CA ALA A 189 -8.01 -9.62 9.60
C ALA A 189 -7.33 -8.64 10.58
N ASP A 190 -6.63 -7.64 10.06
CA ASP A 190 -5.94 -6.65 10.88
C ASP A 190 -6.93 -5.74 11.62
N ALA A 191 -7.96 -5.23 10.94
CA ALA A 191 -8.98 -4.39 11.59
C ALA A 191 -9.81 -5.19 12.62
N ALA A 192 -10.18 -6.44 12.32
CA ALA A 192 -10.93 -7.29 13.26
C ALA A 192 -10.14 -7.55 14.54
N ARG A 193 -8.87 -7.92 14.41
CA ARG A 193 -8.01 -8.18 15.57
C ARG A 193 -7.80 -6.91 16.39
N PHE A 194 -7.52 -5.79 15.73
CA PHE A 194 -7.28 -4.51 16.38
C PHE A 194 -8.52 -4.03 17.14
N ILE A 195 -9.68 -3.98 16.47
CA ILE A 195 -10.93 -3.54 17.09
C ILE A 195 -11.35 -4.46 18.22
N ARG A 196 -11.14 -5.77 18.09
CA ARG A 196 -11.44 -6.71 19.17
C ARG A 196 -10.65 -6.37 20.43
N THR A 197 -9.35 -6.16 20.31
CA THR A 197 -8.48 -5.82 21.45
C THR A 197 -8.87 -4.49 22.07
N GLU A 198 -8.91 -3.42 21.28
CA GLU A 198 -9.25 -2.08 21.77
C GLU A 198 -10.64 -2.04 22.41
N MET A 199 -11.61 -2.73 21.82
CA MET A 199 -12.97 -2.73 22.35
C MET A 199 -13.11 -3.51 23.66
N ILE A 200 -12.34 -4.58 23.85
CA ILE A 200 -12.27 -5.29 25.14
C ILE A 200 -11.70 -4.37 26.21
N ASP A 201 -10.58 -3.69 25.95
CA ASP A 201 -9.95 -2.77 26.88
C ASP A 201 -10.88 -1.59 27.24
N VAL A 202 -11.65 -1.13 26.25
CA VAL A 202 -12.64 -0.10 26.47
C VAL A 202 -13.82 -0.62 27.31
N LEU A 203 -14.33 -1.82 27.06
CA LEU A 203 -15.48 -2.41 27.78
C LEU A 203 -15.19 -2.71 29.26
N THR A 204 -13.92 -2.85 29.63
CA THR A 204 -13.45 -3.11 31.01
C THR A 204 -13.09 -1.83 31.78
N SER A 205 -13.32 -0.66 31.20
CA SER A 205 -12.97 0.63 31.83
C SER A 205 -14.03 1.17 32.78
N ASP A 206 -13.59 1.94 33.80
CA ASP A 206 -14.44 2.58 34.82
C ASP A 206 -15.57 3.44 34.24
N TYR A 207 -15.34 4.09 33.08
CA TYR A 207 -16.36 4.93 32.47
C TYR A 207 -17.52 4.11 31.88
N ILE A 208 -17.24 2.88 31.42
CA ILE A 208 -18.26 1.92 30.98
C ILE A 208 -18.98 1.33 32.19
N GLU A 209 -18.28 1.04 33.29
CA GLU A 209 -18.93 0.62 34.54
C GLU A 209 -19.89 1.68 35.07
N LEU A 210 -19.50 2.96 35.05
CA LEU A 210 -20.37 4.08 35.38
C LEU A 210 -21.57 4.15 34.43
N ALA A 211 -21.38 3.88 33.14
CA ALA A 211 -22.47 3.84 32.17
C ALA A 211 -23.48 2.73 32.48
N ARG A 212 -23.01 1.53 32.86
CA ARG A 212 -23.84 0.42 33.33
C ARG A 212 -24.58 0.78 34.61
N ALA A 213 -23.91 1.40 35.59
CA ALA A 213 -24.52 1.83 36.85
C ALA A 213 -25.64 2.87 36.65
N LYS A 214 -25.56 3.66 35.58
CA LYS A 214 -26.63 4.61 35.15
C LYS A 214 -27.78 3.95 34.40
N GLY A 215 -27.77 2.63 34.20
CA GLY A 215 -28.85 1.87 33.56
C GLY A 215 -28.84 1.91 32.04
N MET A 216 -27.72 2.24 31.39
CA MET A 216 -27.61 2.12 29.93
C MET A 216 -27.67 0.66 29.49
N SER A 217 -28.36 0.41 28.36
CA SER A 217 -28.45 -0.93 27.78
C SER A 217 -27.12 -1.36 27.12
N GLU A 218 -26.81 -2.65 27.18
CA GLU A 218 -25.58 -3.22 26.58
C GLU A 218 -25.40 -2.88 25.10
N PRO A 219 -26.43 -2.91 24.22
CA PRO A 219 -26.26 -2.50 22.82
C PRO A 219 -25.85 -1.03 22.67
N MET A 220 -26.36 -0.16 23.54
CA MET A 220 -26.01 1.26 23.53
C MET A 220 -24.56 1.47 24.02
N ILE A 221 -24.15 0.72 25.05
CA ILE A 221 -22.77 0.71 25.54
C ILE A 221 -21.82 0.25 24.42
N VAL A 222 -22.11 -0.88 23.77
CA VAL A 222 -21.31 -1.45 22.70
C VAL A 222 -21.16 -0.49 21.51
N VAL A 223 -22.27 0.00 20.94
CA VAL A 223 -22.21 0.79 19.70
C VAL A 223 -21.78 2.23 19.95
N ARG A 224 -22.33 2.89 20.97
CA ARG A 224 -22.17 4.34 21.16
C ARG A 224 -20.94 4.71 21.97
N HIS A 225 -20.51 3.83 22.86
CA HIS A 225 -19.38 4.07 23.76
C HIS A 225 -18.16 3.24 23.35
N ALA A 226 -18.27 1.91 23.39
CA ALA A 226 -17.12 1.04 23.20
C ALA A 226 -16.56 1.11 21.77
N LEU A 227 -17.39 0.83 20.76
CA LEU A 227 -16.98 0.84 19.36
C LEU A 227 -16.48 2.22 18.93
N ARG A 228 -17.20 3.29 19.27
CA ARG A 228 -16.82 4.66 18.92
C ARG A 228 -15.44 5.03 19.46
N ASN A 229 -15.13 4.68 20.71
CA ASN A 229 -13.83 4.97 21.30
C ASN A 229 -12.72 4.06 20.75
N SER A 230 -13.05 2.82 20.39
CA SER A 230 -12.10 1.87 19.78
C SER A 230 -11.73 2.20 18.32
N LEU A 231 -12.56 2.97 17.63
CA LEU A 231 -12.28 3.43 16.26
C LEU A 231 -11.21 4.53 16.21
N ILE A 232 -10.96 5.26 17.30
CA ILE A 232 -9.99 6.36 17.31
C ILE A 232 -8.56 5.82 17.08
N PRO A 233 -8.08 4.82 17.83
CA PRO A 233 -6.74 4.25 17.60
C PRO A 233 -6.64 3.52 16.26
N LEU A 234 -7.75 3.00 15.71
CA LEU A 234 -7.73 2.26 14.45
C LEU A 234 -7.22 3.12 13.28
N ILE A 235 -7.46 4.43 13.31
CA ILE A 235 -6.98 5.38 12.28
C ILE A 235 -5.46 5.29 12.12
N THR A 236 -4.73 5.06 13.20
CA THR A 236 -3.26 4.97 13.18
C THR A 236 -2.75 3.73 12.44
N VAL A 237 -3.55 2.66 12.41
CA VAL A 237 -3.20 1.39 11.76
C VAL A 237 -3.68 1.37 10.31
N ILE A 238 -4.83 2.00 10.03
CA ILE A 238 -5.38 2.08 8.66
C ILE A 238 -4.41 2.80 7.71
N GLY A 239 -3.68 3.81 8.17
CA GLY A 239 -2.79 4.58 7.31
C GLY A 239 -1.74 3.76 6.59
N PRO A 240 -0.81 3.09 7.30
CA PRO A 240 0.16 2.20 6.66
C PRO A 240 -0.49 1.11 5.79
N MET A 241 -1.68 0.63 6.15
CA MET A 241 -2.43 -0.34 5.33
C MET A 241 -2.90 0.25 4.00
N ILE A 242 -3.40 1.50 4.00
CA ILE A 242 -3.75 2.25 2.79
C ILE A 242 -2.52 2.37 1.89
N ALA A 243 -1.38 2.77 2.44
CA ALA A 243 -0.14 2.90 1.66
C ALA A 243 0.23 1.59 0.98
N GLY A 244 0.30 0.49 1.73
CA GLY A 244 0.72 -0.81 1.21
C GLY A 244 -0.23 -1.40 0.17
N LEU A 245 -1.52 -1.06 0.21
CA LEU A 245 -2.51 -1.51 -0.76
C LEU A 245 -2.61 -0.57 -1.98
N MET A 246 -2.39 0.73 -1.81
CA MET A 246 -2.41 1.72 -2.91
C MET A 246 -1.22 1.61 -3.85
N THR A 247 -0.08 1.07 -3.38
CA THR A 247 1.04 0.71 -4.23
C THR A 247 0.71 -0.45 -5.18
N GLY A 248 -0.47 -1.05 -5.08
CA GLY A 248 -0.85 -2.18 -5.92
C GLY A 248 -0.24 -3.47 -5.43
N SER A 249 -0.77 -4.59 -5.95
CA SER A 249 -0.33 -5.92 -5.57
C SER A 249 0.25 -6.64 -6.77
N LEU A 250 1.57 -6.83 -6.74
CA LEU A 250 2.32 -7.51 -7.81
C LEU A 250 1.65 -8.82 -8.23
N VAL A 251 1.21 -9.60 -7.24
CA VAL A 251 0.66 -10.94 -7.48
C VAL A 251 -0.82 -10.87 -7.87
N ILE A 252 -1.64 -10.08 -7.17
CA ILE A 252 -3.09 -10.03 -7.45
C ILE A 252 -3.36 -9.41 -8.82
N GLU A 253 -2.68 -8.32 -9.15
CA GLU A 253 -2.85 -7.66 -10.44
C GLU A 253 -2.41 -8.58 -11.59
N THR A 254 -1.36 -9.38 -11.38
CA THR A 254 -0.95 -10.40 -12.35
C THR A 254 -1.99 -11.52 -12.50
N ILE A 255 -2.50 -12.09 -11.39
CA ILE A 255 -3.49 -13.17 -11.42
C ILE A 255 -4.77 -12.76 -12.14
N PHE A 256 -5.24 -11.54 -11.91
CA PHE A 256 -6.47 -11.03 -12.52
C PHE A 256 -6.21 -10.23 -13.81
N SER A 257 -4.96 -10.14 -14.28
CA SER A 257 -4.58 -9.34 -15.47
C SER A 257 -5.09 -7.89 -15.41
N VAL A 258 -4.94 -7.28 -14.23
CA VAL A 258 -5.25 -5.87 -13.99
C VAL A 258 -4.09 -5.05 -14.55
N PRO A 259 -4.34 -4.03 -15.39
CA PRO A 259 -3.31 -3.14 -15.92
C PRO A 259 -2.91 -2.11 -14.87
N GLY A 260 -2.48 -2.58 -13.70
CA GLY A 260 -2.02 -1.75 -12.59
C GLY A 260 -0.49 -1.58 -12.59
N ILE A 261 -0.01 -0.78 -11.64
CA ILE A 261 1.42 -0.54 -11.46
C ILE A 261 2.14 -1.80 -10.96
N GLY A 262 1.48 -2.65 -10.17
CA GLY A 262 2.09 -3.88 -9.67
C GLY A 262 2.34 -4.88 -10.79
N GLU A 263 1.36 -5.04 -11.70
CA GLU A 263 1.56 -5.82 -12.94
C GLU A 263 2.70 -5.23 -13.78
N GLN A 264 2.72 -3.90 -13.96
CA GLN A 264 3.76 -3.22 -14.73
C GLN A 264 5.15 -3.44 -14.12
N PHE A 265 5.28 -3.41 -12.79
CA PHE A 265 6.53 -3.69 -12.10
C PHE A 265 7.03 -5.11 -12.36
N THR A 266 6.14 -6.11 -12.26
CA THR A 266 6.49 -7.49 -12.56
C THR A 266 6.96 -7.65 -14.01
N LYS A 267 6.25 -7.06 -14.97
CA LYS A 267 6.66 -7.08 -16.38
C LYS A 267 8.02 -6.42 -16.59
N SER A 268 8.25 -5.26 -15.98
CA SER A 268 9.52 -4.53 -16.08
C SER A 268 10.70 -5.29 -15.49
N ILE A 269 10.50 -6.03 -14.39
CA ILE A 269 11.52 -6.94 -13.85
C ILE A 269 11.87 -8.04 -14.85
N LEU A 270 10.85 -8.71 -15.42
CA LEU A 270 11.05 -9.80 -16.37
C LEU A 270 11.71 -9.34 -17.67
N SER A 271 11.50 -8.08 -18.08
CA SER A 271 12.07 -7.49 -19.28
C SER A 271 13.35 -6.67 -19.03
N ASN A 272 13.89 -6.62 -17.80
CA ASN A 272 15.02 -5.77 -17.45
C ASN A 272 14.84 -4.28 -17.82
N ASP A 273 13.63 -3.75 -17.63
CA ASP A 273 13.35 -2.33 -17.87
C ASP A 273 13.78 -1.49 -16.68
N TYR A 274 15.03 -1.03 -16.69
CA TYR A 274 15.65 -0.41 -15.53
C TYR A 274 14.95 0.90 -15.13
N TYR A 275 14.66 1.78 -16.08
CA TYR A 275 14.01 3.05 -15.78
C TYR A 275 12.62 2.84 -15.17
N THR A 276 11.83 1.91 -15.69
CA THR A 276 10.51 1.63 -15.12
C THR A 276 10.58 0.98 -13.72
N ILE A 277 11.51 0.03 -13.50
CA ILE A 277 11.73 -0.56 -12.16
C ILE A 277 12.08 0.52 -11.14
N MET A 278 13.00 1.42 -11.49
CA MET A 278 13.44 2.50 -10.61
C MET A 278 12.29 3.47 -10.33
N ALA A 279 11.57 3.88 -11.37
CA ALA A 279 10.45 4.82 -11.24
C ALA A 279 9.32 4.27 -10.37
N VAL A 280 8.93 3.00 -10.57
CA VAL A 280 7.89 2.36 -9.76
C VAL A 280 8.35 2.21 -8.29
N THR A 281 9.62 1.87 -8.06
CA THR A 281 10.20 1.79 -6.70
C THR A 281 10.17 3.14 -5.99
N ILE A 282 10.52 4.20 -6.71
CA ILE A 282 10.48 5.58 -6.19
C ILE A 282 9.04 5.99 -5.92
N TRP A 283 8.09 5.66 -6.81
CA TRP A 283 6.67 5.93 -6.61
C TRP A 283 6.10 5.23 -5.38
N TYR A 284 6.40 3.94 -5.20
CA TYR A 284 6.00 3.20 -3.99
C TYR A 284 6.51 3.85 -2.72
N SER A 285 7.77 4.26 -2.76
CA SER A 285 8.42 4.92 -1.64
C SER A 285 7.80 6.28 -1.36
N ALA A 286 7.50 7.05 -2.41
CA ALA A 286 6.83 8.34 -2.30
C ALA A 286 5.45 8.21 -1.65
N VAL A 287 4.61 7.29 -2.14
CA VAL A 287 3.28 7.02 -1.57
C VAL A 287 3.37 6.60 -0.11
N LEU A 288 4.30 5.69 0.23
CA LEU A 288 4.48 5.24 1.61
C LEU A 288 4.92 6.38 2.53
N VAL A 289 5.93 7.15 2.13
CA VAL A 289 6.47 8.27 2.91
C VAL A 289 5.42 9.38 3.07
N GLU A 290 4.63 9.65 2.04
CA GLU A 290 3.52 10.61 2.09
C GLU A 290 2.42 10.15 3.06
N VAL A 291 1.99 8.89 2.98
CA VAL A 291 0.97 8.36 3.89
C VAL A 291 1.45 8.33 5.34
N VAL A 292 2.71 7.95 5.59
CA VAL A 292 3.29 8.01 6.93
C VAL A 292 3.32 9.44 7.45
N PHE A 293 3.70 10.41 6.62
CA PHE A 293 3.65 11.83 6.99
C PHE A 293 2.23 12.29 7.31
N LEU A 294 1.23 11.91 6.50
CA LEU A 294 -0.17 12.22 6.77
C LEU A 294 -0.64 11.61 8.10
N MET A 295 -0.20 10.40 8.44
CA MET A 295 -0.51 9.75 9.71
C MET A 295 0.16 10.43 10.90
N ASP A 296 1.42 10.84 10.77
CA ASP A 296 2.12 11.63 11.78
C ASP A 296 1.35 12.94 12.08
N VAL A 297 0.84 13.61 11.05
CA VAL A 297 0.01 14.82 11.18
C VAL A 297 -1.33 14.50 11.83
N LEU A 298 -2.05 13.49 11.35
CA LEU A 298 -3.36 13.09 11.88
C LEU A 298 -3.29 12.69 13.35
N TYR A 299 -2.26 11.94 13.73
CA TYR A 299 -2.04 11.53 15.12
C TYR A 299 -1.80 12.74 16.03
N GLN A 300 -1.01 13.72 15.57
CA GLN A 300 -0.77 14.96 16.34
C GLN A 300 -2.04 15.81 16.52
N ILE A 301 -2.97 15.77 15.56
CA ILE A 301 -4.28 16.44 15.66
C ILE A 301 -5.22 15.67 16.58
N ALA A 302 -5.27 14.34 16.44
CA ALA A 302 -6.19 13.47 17.17
C ALA A 302 -5.84 13.33 18.66
N ASP A 303 -4.55 13.27 19.00
CA ASP A 303 -4.09 13.21 20.38
C ASP A 303 -3.10 14.35 20.72
N PRO A 304 -3.61 15.49 21.23
CA PRO A 304 -2.77 16.60 21.68
C PRO A 304 -2.00 16.31 22.99
N ARG A 305 -2.21 15.14 23.64
CA ARG A 305 -1.46 14.70 24.83
C ARG A 305 -0.18 13.97 24.46
N VAL A 306 -0.08 13.44 23.25
CA VAL A 306 1.18 12.99 22.66
C VAL A 306 1.95 14.22 22.20
N ARG A 307 2.28 15.05 23.17
CA ARG A 307 3.10 16.24 23.01
C ARG A 307 4.53 15.79 23.09
N ILE A 308 5.23 15.97 21.97
CA ILE A 308 6.63 16.41 21.91
C ILE A 308 7.47 15.73 22.99
N VAL A 309 7.99 14.53 22.69
CA VAL A 309 9.29 14.13 23.24
C VAL A 309 10.31 15.11 22.64
N GLY A 310 10.29 16.34 23.12
CA GLY A 310 11.43 17.21 23.10
C GLY A 310 12.28 16.69 24.22
N LYS A 311 13.44 16.15 23.87
CA LYS A 311 14.63 16.01 24.72
C LYS A 311 14.43 16.62 26.13
N GLU A 312 13.92 15.81 27.04
CA GLU A 312 14.23 15.95 28.46
C GLU A 312 15.25 14.85 28.74
N GLY A 313 16.51 15.25 28.88
CA GLY A 313 17.63 14.35 29.17
C GLY A 313 18.79 14.49 28.20
N GLU A 314 19.78 15.24 28.66
CA GLU A 314 21.16 15.42 28.14
C GLU A 314 21.41 16.48 27.05
#